data_AF-A0A1D7UWP6-F1
#
_entry.id   AF-A0A1D7UWP6-F1
#
_cell.length_a   1.000
_cell.length_b   1.000
_cell.length_c   1.000
_cell.angle_alpha   90.00
_cell.angle_beta   90.00
_cell.angle_gamma   90.00
#
_symmetry.space_group_name_H-M   'P 1'
#
loop_
_entity.id
_entity.type
_entity.pdbx_description
1 polymer ?
#
loop_
_entity_poly.entity_id
_entity_poly.type
_entity_poly.pdbx_seq_one_letter_code
_entity_poly.pdbx_strand_id
1 'polypeptide(L)'
;MMGYAVLLTLVLFTFPIFAQKSPFIMEEIDASSFPSIQLSIRDKKQFPMERENFLIRESRGPENRTVLRPKISRKEGSRSVHTVFLVQSGTSLEENNFNTRLLQKIVQASGDEDHFSFIFFSDDLLVVEKDLDRQAALLKARVPGSLSNRNTGVNLDLVFQKVNTILTRESYLALLVSDFDYRLPPGLRQGLSTSGLPIQVLGKRNFANQELVRIYGGELYELDAPDSVSRFLTDLEYFHKHPALIQYDSPFQDDFWKGEGDFLRGDWESSRGGKFTYNYKPGAMKQLRFVFLSPGVFLPTIGFLLILTLIGLLLLFKREKEPEEALSPSNGEAERRFHARGEEREVYQRMYGDQFHTSPYANPEGVYVARSLPVNESEFEAAEAYDLATLIQKEGRTPGKQVPIRKAETTLGAGEFSDVLVADPNVSKLHARIRKIKNRFVLYDLISDAGTYLNGKKVLRPRVLYDFDEISLGKTVFVFRAR
;
A
#
# COMPACT_ATOMS: atom_id res chain seq x y z
N MET A 1 -29.16 -15.97 3.40
CA MET A 1 -28.70 -15.28 2.17
C MET A 1 -27.68 -14.22 2.58
N MET A 2 -26.42 -14.64 2.79
CA MET A 2 -25.24 -14.27 1.99
C MET A 2 -25.02 -12.76 1.83
N GLY A 3 -24.57 -12.14 2.94
CA GLY A 3 -24.02 -10.80 2.94
C GLY A 3 -22.57 -10.82 2.44
N TYR A 4 -22.29 -10.01 1.41
CA TYR A 4 -20.93 -9.78 0.92
C TYR A 4 -20.25 -8.74 1.82
N ALA A 5 -19.30 -9.22 2.63
CA ALA A 5 -18.35 -8.39 3.34
C ALA A 5 -17.36 -7.76 2.34
N VAL A 6 -17.27 -6.43 2.37
CA VAL A 6 -16.25 -5.64 1.68
C VAL A 6 -14.91 -6.00 2.32
N LEU A 7 -14.12 -6.82 1.64
CA LEU A 7 -12.78 -7.21 2.07
C LEU A 7 -11.83 -6.03 1.83
N LEU A 8 -11.61 -5.23 2.88
CA LEU A 8 -10.43 -4.37 3.00
C LEU A 8 -9.21 -5.24 2.69
N THR A 9 -8.50 -4.96 1.60
CA THR A 9 -7.19 -5.55 1.30
C THR A 9 -6.15 -4.91 2.21
N LEU A 10 -6.31 -5.17 3.51
CA LEU A 10 -5.21 -5.14 4.46
C LEU A 10 -4.28 -6.25 3.99
N VAL A 11 -3.10 -5.88 3.50
CA VAL A 11 -1.99 -6.82 3.28
C VAL A 11 -1.61 -7.33 4.67
N LEU A 12 -2.39 -8.30 5.16
CA LEU A 12 -2.02 -9.18 6.24
C LEU A 12 -0.89 -10.03 5.68
N PHE A 13 0.34 -9.53 5.82
CA PHE A 13 1.48 -10.42 5.95
C PHE A 13 1.20 -11.29 7.17
N THR A 14 0.53 -12.42 6.95
CA THR A 14 0.51 -13.51 7.92
C THR A 14 1.93 -14.04 7.96
N PHE A 15 2.75 -13.44 8.84
CA PHE A 15 3.99 -14.08 9.29
C PHE A 15 3.64 -15.52 9.67
N PRO A 16 4.38 -16.53 9.20
CA PRO A 16 4.08 -17.90 9.54
C PRO A 16 4.13 -18.06 11.06
N ILE A 17 2.98 -18.41 11.65
CA ILE A 17 2.80 -18.73 13.08
C ILE A 17 3.58 -20.00 13.47
N PHE A 18 4.26 -20.65 12.52
CA PHE A 18 5.28 -21.65 12.83
C PHE A 18 6.65 -20.98 13.00
N ALA A 19 6.92 -20.55 14.23
CA ALA A 19 8.27 -20.45 14.76
C ALA A 19 8.90 -21.84 14.86
N GLN A 20 9.07 -22.52 13.71
CA GLN A 20 10.10 -23.53 13.59
C GLN A 20 11.42 -22.73 13.64
N LYS A 21 12.38 -23.19 14.45
CA LYS A 21 13.74 -22.60 14.61
C LYS A 21 14.48 -22.52 13.26
N SER A 22 14.01 -21.71 12.33
CA SER A 22 14.68 -21.47 11.08
C SER A 22 15.78 -20.44 11.32
N PRO A 23 16.97 -20.64 10.74
CA PRO A 23 18.07 -19.70 10.88
C PRO A 23 17.87 -18.43 10.04
N PHE A 24 16.70 -18.23 9.43
CA PHE A 24 16.41 -17.17 8.48
C PHE A 24 15.13 -16.43 8.88
N ILE A 25 15.16 -15.10 8.90
CA ILE A 25 14.02 -14.24 9.18
C ILE A 25 13.65 -13.54 7.87
N MET A 26 12.46 -13.82 7.35
CA MET A 26 11.94 -13.13 6.17
C MET A 26 11.49 -11.72 6.55
N GLU A 27 12.08 -10.71 5.92
CA GLU A 27 11.70 -9.32 6.13
C GLU A 27 10.62 -8.87 5.17
N GLU A 28 10.79 -9.17 3.89
CA GLU A 28 9.90 -8.70 2.83
C GLU A 28 9.83 -9.67 1.66
N ILE A 29 8.66 -9.70 1.02
CA ILE A 29 8.40 -10.40 -0.23
C ILE A 29 7.86 -9.36 -1.20
N ASP A 30 8.60 -9.04 -2.26
CA ASP A 30 8.10 -8.25 -3.37
C ASP A 30 7.80 -9.16 -4.58
N ALA A 31 6.50 -9.32 -4.83
CA ALA A 31 5.96 -10.02 -6.01
C ALA A 31 5.29 -9.04 -7.00
N SER A 32 5.46 -7.73 -6.84
CA SER A 32 4.89 -6.69 -7.72
C SER A 32 5.49 -6.71 -9.13
N SER A 33 6.71 -7.24 -9.26
CA SER A 33 7.46 -7.43 -10.50
C SER A 33 7.26 -8.81 -11.16
N PHE A 34 6.21 -9.56 -10.78
CA PHE A 34 5.91 -10.88 -11.34
C PHE A 34 6.06 -10.90 -12.88
N PRO A 35 6.79 -11.88 -13.46
CA PRO A 35 7.22 -13.15 -12.87
C PRO A 35 8.50 -13.10 -12.01
N SER A 36 9.20 -11.98 -11.97
CA SER A 36 10.41 -11.84 -11.13
C SER A 36 10.01 -11.52 -9.68
N ILE A 37 10.49 -12.33 -8.76
CA ILE A 37 10.19 -12.25 -7.33
C ILE A 37 11.46 -11.86 -6.60
N GLN A 38 11.32 -10.91 -5.69
CA GLN A 38 12.39 -10.48 -4.81
C GLN A 38 12.03 -10.82 -3.38
N LEU A 39 12.94 -11.52 -2.70
CA LEU A 39 12.83 -11.84 -1.29
C LEU A 39 13.96 -11.15 -0.54
N SER A 40 13.60 -10.44 0.52
CA SER A 40 14.56 -9.86 1.47
C SER A 40 14.61 -10.76 2.68
N ILE A 41 15.72 -11.47 2.85
CA ILE A 41 15.92 -12.41 3.96
C ILE A 41 17.08 -11.96 4.83
N ARG A 42 16.84 -11.91 6.14
CA ARG A 42 17.87 -11.71 7.15
C ARG A 42 18.35 -13.06 7.66
N ASP A 43 19.62 -13.34 7.44
CA ASP A 43 20.21 -14.60 7.92
C ASP A 43 20.60 -14.47 9.39
N LYS A 44 20.72 -15.59 10.10
CA LYS A 44 21.40 -15.62 11.40
C LYS A 44 22.86 -16.00 11.18
N LYS A 45 23.74 -15.39 11.97
CA LYS A 45 25.22 -15.51 11.96
C LYS A 45 25.81 -16.90 11.71
N GLN A 46 25.10 -17.98 12.03
CA GLN A 46 25.55 -19.37 11.85
C GLN A 46 25.39 -19.91 10.41
N PHE A 47 24.65 -19.21 9.52
CA PHE A 47 24.33 -19.66 8.16
C PHE A 47 24.44 -18.51 7.14
N PRO A 48 25.65 -18.15 6.67
CA PRO A 48 25.81 -17.12 5.65
C PRO A 48 25.26 -17.62 4.29
N MET A 49 24.19 -16.99 3.80
CA MET A 49 23.50 -17.44 2.57
C MET A 49 24.38 -17.41 1.32
N GLU A 50 25.37 -16.53 1.24
CA GLU A 50 26.26 -16.40 0.08
C GLU A 50 27.04 -17.68 -0.26
N ARG A 51 27.17 -18.61 0.70
CA ARG A 51 27.93 -19.87 0.56
C ARG A 51 27.05 -21.11 0.57
N GLU A 52 25.73 -20.95 0.52
CA GLU A 52 24.78 -22.05 0.59
C GLU A 52 24.04 -22.26 -0.72
N ASN A 53 23.90 -23.52 -1.11
CA ASN A 53 23.03 -23.93 -2.21
C ASN A 53 21.62 -24.08 -1.65
N PHE A 54 20.71 -23.19 -2.06
CA PHE A 54 19.30 -23.27 -1.70
C PHE A 54 18.52 -23.99 -2.78
N LEU A 55 17.66 -24.92 -2.36
CA LEU A 55 16.62 -25.47 -3.21
C LEU A 55 15.33 -24.73 -2.90
N ILE A 56 14.85 -23.96 -3.87
CA ILE A 56 13.56 -23.28 -3.78
C ILE A 56 12.57 -24.05 -4.63
N ARG A 57 11.47 -24.49 -4.02
CA ARG A 57 10.36 -25.15 -4.70
C ARG A 57 9.11 -24.30 -4.55
N GLU A 58 8.48 -23.94 -5.66
CA GLU A 58 7.16 -23.33 -5.63
C GLU A 58 6.09 -24.41 -5.81
N SER A 59 5.07 -24.34 -4.97
CA SER A 59 3.93 -25.23 -4.95
C SER A 59 2.66 -24.43 -5.18
N ARG A 60 1.76 -24.99 -5.98
CA ARG A 60 0.40 -24.49 -6.17
C ARG A 60 -0.55 -25.65 -6.33
N GLY A 61 -1.45 -25.82 -5.36
CA GLY A 61 -2.29 -27.01 -5.29
C GLY A 61 -1.42 -28.28 -5.27
N PRO A 62 -1.61 -29.23 -6.19
CA PRO A 62 -0.80 -30.44 -6.30
C PRO A 62 0.50 -30.27 -7.11
N GLU A 63 0.67 -29.16 -7.85
CA GLU A 63 1.85 -28.94 -8.69
C GLU A 63 3.01 -28.36 -7.89
N ASN A 64 4.18 -29.00 -7.97
CA ASN A 64 5.43 -28.52 -7.37
C ASN A 64 6.48 -28.34 -8.47
N ARG A 65 7.06 -27.14 -8.58
CA ARG A 65 8.08 -26.79 -9.57
C ARG A 65 9.31 -26.18 -8.89
N THR A 66 10.49 -26.57 -9.33
CA THR A 66 11.76 -26.07 -8.78
C THR A 66 12.14 -24.76 -9.48
N VAL A 67 12.57 -23.77 -8.69
CA VAL A 67 13.11 -22.52 -9.22
C VAL A 67 14.52 -22.76 -9.76
N LEU A 68 14.80 -22.25 -10.96
CA LEU A 68 16.10 -22.39 -11.61
C LEU A 68 16.93 -21.12 -11.37
N ARG A 69 18.15 -21.29 -10.84
CA ARG A 69 19.20 -20.25 -10.69
C ARG A 69 18.74 -18.98 -9.93
N PRO A 70 18.36 -19.08 -8.64
CA PRO A 70 18.16 -17.87 -7.84
C PRO A 70 19.45 -17.04 -7.76
N LYS A 71 19.34 -15.74 -7.98
CA LYS A 71 20.44 -14.79 -7.79
C LYS A 71 20.38 -14.28 -6.36
N ILE A 72 21.44 -14.52 -5.60
CA ILE A 72 21.60 -14.01 -4.24
C ILE A 72 22.59 -12.86 -4.32
N SER A 73 22.19 -11.68 -3.84
CA SER A 73 23.05 -10.51 -3.75
C SER A 73 22.82 -9.81 -2.43
N ARG A 74 23.86 -9.21 -1.87
CA ARG A 74 23.74 -8.34 -0.69
C ARG A 74 24.32 -6.99 -1.08
N LYS A 75 23.61 -5.93 -0.76
CA LYS A 75 24.12 -4.57 -0.96
C LYS A 75 25.35 -4.38 -0.07
N GLU A 76 26.45 -3.91 -0.65
CA GLU A 76 27.66 -3.59 0.10
C GLU A 76 27.41 -2.40 1.04
N GLY A 77 27.97 -2.47 2.24
CA GLY A 77 27.80 -1.47 3.29
C GLY A 77 26.85 -1.90 4.41
N SER A 78 26.67 -0.97 5.35
CA SER A 78 25.82 -1.12 6.53
C SER A 78 24.64 -0.16 6.44
N ARG A 79 23.46 -0.59 6.85
CA ARG A 79 22.30 0.29 7.02
C ARG A 79 22.32 0.94 8.39
N SER A 80 21.76 2.14 8.49
CA SER A 80 21.47 2.80 9.76
C SER A 80 20.46 1.97 10.54
N VAL A 81 20.73 1.75 11.83
CA VAL A 81 19.84 1.02 12.72
C VAL A 81 19.34 1.94 13.82
N HIS A 82 18.04 1.87 14.09
CA HIS A 82 17.46 2.50 15.27
C HIS A 82 17.52 1.53 16.45
N THR A 83 18.43 1.76 17.39
CA THR A 83 18.61 0.90 18.57
C THR A 83 17.85 1.47 19.77
N VAL A 84 16.95 0.67 20.33
CA VAL A 84 16.13 1.05 21.49
C VAL A 84 16.58 0.25 22.71
N PHE A 85 17.13 0.97 23.70
CA PHE A 85 17.58 0.40 24.97
C PHE A 85 16.55 0.64 26.07
N LEU A 86 16.09 -0.44 26.68
CA LEU A 86 15.33 -0.44 27.91
C LEU A 86 16.31 -0.74 29.04
N VAL A 87 16.51 0.18 29.98
CA VAL A 87 17.58 0.06 30.98
C VAL A 87 17.02 0.22 32.37
N GLN A 88 17.16 -0.83 33.17
CA GLN A 88 16.84 -0.78 34.58
C GLN A 88 17.86 0.09 35.32
N SER A 89 17.37 1.05 36.09
CA SER A 89 18.17 1.91 36.96
C SER A 89 18.29 1.26 38.33
N GLY A 90 19.52 0.94 38.74
CA GLY A 90 19.81 0.30 40.01
C GLY A 90 19.88 1.30 41.16
N THR A 91 19.85 0.78 42.38
CA THR A 91 20.09 1.58 43.61
C THR A 91 21.59 1.70 43.93
N SER A 92 22.44 0.87 43.33
CA SER A 92 23.89 0.89 43.51
C SER A 92 24.57 1.80 42.49
N LEU A 93 25.44 2.69 42.98
CA LEU A 93 26.24 3.56 42.12
C LEU A 93 27.19 2.76 41.22
N GLU A 94 27.75 1.65 41.72
CA GLU A 94 28.67 0.80 40.96
C GLU A 94 27.97 0.17 39.75
N GLU A 95 26.78 -0.36 39.96
CA GLU A 95 25.95 -0.97 38.92
C GLU A 95 25.56 0.06 37.84
N ASN A 96 25.10 1.24 38.25
CA ASN A 96 24.73 2.30 37.32
C ASN A 96 25.94 2.81 36.51
N ASN A 97 27.12 2.90 37.14
CA ASN A 97 28.35 3.25 36.45
C ASN A 97 28.78 2.17 35.44
N PHE A 98 28.64 0.89 35.81
CA PHE A 98 28.89 -0.22 34.89
C PHE A 98 27.95 -0.19 33.69
N ASN A 99 26.64 -0.06 33.92
CA ASN A 99 25.63 0.01 32.86
C ASN A 99 25.83 1.25 31.96
N THR A 100 26.20 2.39 32.55
CA THR A 100 26.57 3.62 31.81
C THR A 100 27.74 3.38 30.87
N ARG A 101 28.84 2.80 31.37
CA ARG A 101 30.02 2.49 30.56
C ARG A 101 29.72 1.48 29.45
N LEU A 102 28.88 0.49 29.75
CA LEU A 102 28.43 -0.51 28.78
C LEU A 102 27.64 0.15 27.64
N LEU A 103 26.65 0.98 27.95
CA LEU A 103 25.87 1.72 26.95
C LEU A 103 26.76 2.62 26.09
N GLN A 104 27.66 3.39 26.72
CA GLN A 104 28.60 4.23 26.00
C GLN A 104 29.51 3.42 25.07
N LYS A 105 30.02 2.26 25.53
CA LYS A 105 30.82 1.37 24.68
C LYS A 105 30.03 0.85 23.48
N ILE A 106 28.75 0.51 23.66
CA ILE A 106 27.90 0.06 22.56
C ILE A 106 27.66 1.18 21.54
N VAL A 107 27.31 2.38 22.01
CA VAL A 107 27.11 3.56 21.13
C VAL A 107 28.41 3.97 20.43
N GLN A 108 29.57 3.78 21.07
CA GLN A 108 30.86 4.05 20.42
C GLN A 108 31.20 3.03 19.32
N ALA A 109 30.76 1.78 19.48
CA ALA A 109 30.99 0.71 18.52
C ALA A 109 30.00 0.73 17.33
N SER A 110 28.99 1.58 17.37
CA SER A 110 27.98 1.70 16.32
C SER A 110 28.43 2.59 15.17
N GLY A 111 27.70 2.53 14.05
CA GLY A 111 27.88 3.41 12.89
C GLY A 111 27.56 4.87 13.21
N ASP A 112 28.07 5.77 12.36
CA ASP A 112 27.86 7.22 12.48
C ASP A 112 26.39 7.65 12.26
N GLU A 113 25.69 6.93 11.39
CA GLU A 113 24.30 7.20 10.98
C GLU A 113 23.26 6.46 11.85
N ASP A 114 23.69 5.83 12.96
CA ASP A 114 22.78 5.10 13.84
C ASP A 114 22.05 6.02 14.81
N HIS A 115 20.80 5.66 15.07
CA HIS A 115 19.93 6.39 15.98
C HIS A 115 19.68 5.57 17.25
N PHE A 116 19.53 6.26 18.38
CA PHE A 116 19.38 5.64 19.69
C PHE A 116 18.18 6.20 20.45
N SER A 117 17.45 5.31 21.12
CA SER A 117 16.47 5.70 22.13
C SER A 117 16.77 4.99 23.43
N PHE A 118 16.71 5.72 24.55
CA PHE A 118 16.93 5.16 25.88
C PHE A 118 15.66 5.31 26.71
N ILE A 119 15.24 4.23 27.35
CA ILE A 119 14.20 4.25 28.39
C ILE A 119 14.86 3.77 29.68
N PHE A 120 15.16 4.70 30.58
CA PHE A 120 15.64 4.38 31.92
C PHE A 120 14.45 4.22 32.85
N PHE A 121 14.36 3.09 33.55
CA PHE A 121 13.21 2.78 34.40
C PHE A 121 13.62 2.20 35.74
N SER A 122 12.83 2.48 36.77
CA SER A 122 12.85 1.88 38.11
C SER A 122 11.49 2.10 38.78
N ASP A 123 11.35 1.87 40.09
CA ASP A 123 10.08 2.10 40.77
C ASP A 123 9.69 3.58 40.85
N ASP A 124 10.68 4.47 40.93
CA ASP A 124 10.51 5.91 41.15
C ASP A 124 10.87 6.75 39.91
N LEU A 125 11.34 6.11 38.84
CA LEU A 125 11.87 6.81 37.68
C LEU A 125 11.40 6.19 36.36
N LEU A 126 11.02 7.06 35.42
CA LEU A 126 10.85 6.71 34.01
C LEU A 126 11.33 7.87 33.13
N VAL A 127 12.55 7.76 32.60
CA VAL A 127 13.14 8.75 31.69
C VAL A 127 13.15 8.18 30.29
N VAL A 128 12.60 8.92 29.33
CA VAL A 128 12.50 8.51 27.93
C VAL A 128 13.24 9.53 27.07
N GLU A 129 14.31 9.09 26.44
CA GLU A 129 15.08 9.83 25.45
C GLU A 129 14.86 9.17 24.09
N LYS A 130 14.50 9.95 23.08
CA LYS A 130 14.07 9.43 21.78
C LYS A 130 14.95 9.97 20.67
N ASP A 131 15.21 9.12 19.69
CA ASP A 131 15.75 9.49 18.38
C ASP A 131 16.99 10.41 18.47
N LEU A 132 17.97 9.92 19.23
CA LEU A 132 19.24 10.60 19.43
C LEU A 132 20.23 10.15 18.36
N ASP A 133 20.95 11.10 17.77
CA ASP A 133 22.15 10.81 17.00
C ASP A 133 23.26 10.24 17.90
N ARG A 134 24.34 9.71 17.31
CA ARG A 134 25.42 9.09 18.08
C ARG A 134 26.05 10.06 19.11
N GLN A 135 26.21 11.33 18.78
CA GLN A 135 26.86 12.30 19.68
C GLN A 135 25.99 12.63 20.89
N ALA A 136 24.71 12.93 20.66
CA ALA A 136 23.72 13.16 21.69
C ALA A 136 23.50 11.90 22.54
N ALA A 137 23.49 10.72 21.90
CA ALA A 137 23.38 9.44 22.58
C ALA A 137 24.54 9.21 23.56
N LEU A 138 25.79 9.54 23.21
CA LEU A 138 26.93 9.40 24.13
C LEU A 138 26.82 10.29 25.37
N LEU A 139 26.26 11.50 25.22
CA LEU A 139 26.03 12.42 26.33
C LEU A 139 24.89 11.93 27.25
N LYS A 140 23.84 11.37 26.65
CA LYS A 140 22.60 10.95 27.31
C LYS A 140 22.58 9.50 27.78
N ALA A 141 23.52 8.67 27.33
CA ALA A 141 23.73 7.29 27.77
C ALA A 141 24.34 7.26 29.19
N ARG A 142 23.65 7.86 30.16
CA ARG A 142 24.02 7.90 31.58
C ARG A 142 22.85 7.34 32.38
N VAL A 143 23.09 6.21 33.02
CA VAL A 143 22.06 5.54 33.81
C VAL A 143 21.85 6.32 35.11
N PRO A 144 20.64 6.88 35.33
CA PRO A 144 20.33 7.61 36.55
C PRO A 144 20.28 6.66 37.75
N GLY A 145 20.54 7.19 38.96
CA GLY A 145 20.31 6.45 40.19
C GLY A 145 18.83 6.37 40.53
N SER A 146 18.41 5.24 41.10
CA SER A 146 17.05 5.03 41.60
C SER A 146 17.05 4.87 43.13
N LEU A 147 15.94 5.23 43.77
CA LEU A 147 15.71 5.02 45.21
C LEU A 147 15.21 3.60 45.53
N SER A 148 14.52 2.94 44.59
CA SER A 148 13.96 1.61 44.78
C SER A 148 13.81 0.85 43.46
N ASN A 149 14.08 -0.46 43.53
CA ASN A 149 13.96 -1.36 42.40
C ASN A 149 13.41 -2.71 42.85
N ARG A 150 12.13 -2.74 43.25
CA ARG A 150 11.43 -3.92 43.79
C ARG A 150 10.33 -4.43 42.86
N ASN A 151 9.85 -3.61 41.93
CA ASN A 151 8.66 -3.90 41.12
C ASN A 151 8.96 -4.01 39.62
N THR A 152 10.09 -4.60 39.27
CA THR A 152 10.59 -4.74 37.88
C THR A 152 9.58 -5.30 36.91
N GLY A 153 8.81 -6.32 37.31
CA GLY A 153 7.74 -6.87 36.47
C GLY A 153 6.67 -5.85 36.09
N VAL A 154 6.24 -5.00 37.03
CA VAL A 154 5.24 -3.94 36.79
C VAL A 154 5.85 -2.81 35.97
N ASN A 155 7.07 -2.41 36.29
CA ASN A 155 7.79 -1.35 35.57
C ASN A 155 7.99 -1.73 34.09
N LEU A 156 8.31 -3.00 33.82
CA LEU A 156 8.43 -3.49 32.45
C LEU A 156 7.11 -3.34 31.68
N ASP A 157 5.96 -3.67 32.26
CA ASP A 157 4.66 -3.50 31.56
C ASP A 157 4.47 -2.06 31.07
N LEU A 158 4.76 -1.08 31.94
CA LEU A 158 4.68 0.34 31.61
C LEU A 158 5.70 0.75 30.54
N VAL A 159 6.93 0.24 30.64
CA VAL A 159 8.01 0.50 29.68
C VAL A 159 7.64 -0.05 28.30
N PHE A 160 7.09 -1.24 28.22
CA PHE A 160 6.65 -1.85 26.96
C PHE A 160 5.45 -1.11 26.33
N GLN A 161 4.57 -0.49 27.13
CA GLN A 161 3.54 0.40 26.58
C GLN A 161 4.15 1.65 25.94
N LYS A 162 5.18 2.24 26.57
CA LYS A 162 5.90 3.41 26.02
C LYS A 162 6.73 3.05 24.79
N VAL A 163 7.41 1.90 24.80
CA VAL A 163 8.33 1.50 23.73
C VAL A 163 7.61 1.30 22.40
N ASN A 164 6.35 0.82 22.42
CA ASN A 164 5.54 0.66 21.21
C ASN A 164 5.32 1.96 20.42
N THR A 165 5.42 3.12 21.08
CA THR A 165 5.32 4.42 20.39
C THR A 165 6.63 4.86 19.72
N ILE A 166 7.73 4.14 19.98
CA ILE A 166 9.08 4.44 19.53
C ILE A 166 9.58 3.40 18.52
N LEU A 167 9.15 2.14 18.67
CA LEU A 167 9.58 1.04 17.82
C LEU A 167 9.15 1.23 16.36
N THR A 168 10.10 1.03 15.46
CA THR A 168 9.92 0.88 14.02
C THR A 168 10.16 -0.58 13.62
N ARG A 169 9.68 -1.03 12.44
CA ARG A 169 9.87 -2.43 11.97
C ARG A 169 11.34 -2.86 11.84
N GLU A 170 12.24 -1.88 11.79
CA GLU A 170 13.69 -2.09 11.66
C GLU A 170 14.45 -1.86 12.96
N SER A 171 13.76 -1.57 14.06
CA SER A 171 14.39 -1.28 15.35
C SER A 171 15.09 -2.50 15.93
N TYR A 172 16.23 -2.26 16.57
CA TYR A 172 16.93 -3.25 17.40
C TYR A 172 16.57 -3.02 18.86
N LEU A 173 15.85 -3.96 19.48
CA LEU A 173 15.37 -3.82 20.85
C LEU A 173 16.27 -4.58 21.83
N ALA A 174 16.87 -3.86 22.77
CA ALA A 174 17.72 -4.41 23.82
C ALA A 174 17.19 -4.03 25.21
N LEU A 175 17.16 -5.00 26.13
CA LEU A 175 16.72 -4.85 27.50
C LEU A 175 17.89 -5.15 28.45
N LEU A 176 18.34 -4.16 29.21
CA LEU A 176 19.34 -4.28 30.25
C LEU A 176 18.64 -4.37 31.62
N VAL A 177 18.67 -5.55 32.24
CA VAL A 177 18.01 -5.84 33.52
C VAL A 177 18.99 -6.53 34.45
N SER A 178 19.23 -5.92 35.60
CA SER A 178 20.19 -6.41 36.59
C SER A 178 19.54 -7.27 37.66
N ASP A 179 18.21 -7.21 37.80
CA ASP A 179 17.50 -7.93 38.84
C ASP A 179 17.66 -9.45 38.75
N PHE A 180 17.84 -10.05 39.92
CA PHE A 180 18.05 -11.49 40.04
C PHE A 180 16.75 -12.29 39.93
N ASP A 181 15.64 -11.75 40.41
CA ASP A 181 14.34 -12.43 40.38
C ASP A 181 13.20 -11.44 40.28
N TYR A 182 12.33 -11.63 39.31
CA TYR A 182 11.10 -10.86 39.14
C TYR A 182 10.08 -11.71 38.37
N ARG A 183 8.80 -11.35 38.45
CA ARG A 183 7.73 -12.06 37.75
C ARG A 183 7.25 -11.28 36.57
N LEU A 184 7.14 -11.94 35.42
CA LEU A 184 6.53 -11.33 34.25
C LEU A 184 5.02 -11.16 34.45
N PRO A 185 4.48 -9.95 34.22
CA PRO A 185 3.06 -9.68 34.29
C PRO A 185 2.32 -10.44 33.16
N PRO A 186 1.01 -10.72 33.33
CA PRO A 186 0.23 -11.46 32.33
C PRO A 186 0.24 -10.82 30.94
N GLY A 187 0.30 -9.49 30.85
CA GLY A 187 0.34 -8.75 29.58
C GLY A 187 1.56 -9.08 28.74
N LEU A 188 2.76 -9.06 29.35
CA LEU A 188 4.00 -9.41 28.65
C LEU A 188 4.07 -10.89 28.25
N ARG A 189 3.35 -11.77 28.97
CA ARG A 189 3.30 -13.20 28.59
C ARG A 189 2.54 -13.48 27.30
N GLN A 190 1.76 -12.52 26.81
CA GLN A 190 1.01 -12.66 25.56
C GLN A 190 1.88 -12.41 24.32
N GLY A 191 3.08 -11.83 24.47
CA GLY A 191 4.01 -11.61 23.35
C GLY A 191 3.60 -10.51 22.37
N LEU A 192 2.62 -9.67 22.72
CA LEU A 192 2.07 -8.65 21.80
C LEU A 192 2.80 -7.30 21.86
N SER A 193 3.75 -7.15 22.79
CA SER A 193 4.26 -5.83 23.20
C SER A 193 5.44 -5.28 22.39
N THR A 194 5.92 -5.97 21.36
CA THR A 194 7.08 -5.51 20.54
C THR A 194 6.79 -5.43 19.06
N SER A 195 5.51 -5.52 18.66
CA SER A 195 5.10 -5.58 17.25
C SER A 195 5.82 -6.69 16.45
N GLY A 196 6.20 -7.79 17.12
CA GLY A 196 6.91 -8.92 16.50
C GLY A 196 8.44 -8.78 16.44
N LEU A 197 9.01 -7.71 17.01
CA LEU A 197 10.46 -7.56 17.08
C LEU A 197 11.09 -8.45 18.16
N PRO A 198 12.26 -9.03 17.87
CA PRO A 198 13.00 -9.82 18.85
C PRO A 198 13.57 -8.94 19.96
N ILE A 199 13.59 -9.45 21.20
CA ILE A 199 14.17 -8.77 22.35
C ILE A 199 15.51 -9.40 22.72
N GLN A 200 16.56 -8.59 22.75
CA GLN A 200 17.87 -8.99 23.25
C GLN A 200 17.98 -8.64 24.72
N VAL A 201 18.14 -9.63 25.60
CA VAL A 201 18.20 -9.39 27.04
C VAL A 201 19.65 -9.44 27.50
N LEU A 202 20.14 -8.32 28.04
CA LEU A 202 21.42 -8.24 28.74
C LEU A 202 21.12 -8.26 30.24
N GLY A 203 21.54 -9.31 30.92
CA GLY A 203 21.21 -9.47 32.33
C GLY A 203 21.71 -10.78 32.88
N LYS A 204 21.36 -11.09 34.13
CA LYS A 204 21.71 -12.38 34.73
C LYS A 204 20.77 -13.48 34.22
N ARG A 205 21.24 -14.72 34.29
CA ARG A 205 20.42 -15.88 33.94
C ARG A 205 19.40 -16.17 35.03
N ASN A 206 18.13 -15.86 34.76
CA ASN A 206 17.00 -16.18 35.62
C ASN A 206 15.79 -16.65 34.77
N PHE A 207 14.75 -17.14 35.45
CA PHE A 207 13.55 -17.68 34.78
C PHE A 207 12.84 -16.61 33.94
N ALA A 208 12.69 -15.39 34.46
CA ALA A 208 11.97 -14.31 33.78
C ALA A 208 12.67 -13.84 32.50
N ASN A 209 14.00 -13.66 32.52
CA ASN A 209 14.79 -13.28 31.36
C ASN A 209 14.74 -14.38 30.27
N GLN A 210 14.78 -15.65 30.67
CA GLN A 210 14.62 -16.77 29.74
C GLN A 210 13.20 -16.83 29.15
N GLU A 211 12.18 -16.56 29.97
CA GLU A 211 10.79 -16.50 29.53
C GLU A 211 10.58 -15.35 28.53
N LEU A 212 11.13 -14.15 28.78
CA LEU A 212 11.10 -13.02 27.83
C LEU A 212 11.70 -13.40 26.47
N VAL A 213 12.92 -13.92 26.48
CA VAL A 213 13.62 -14.32 25.25
C VAL A 213 12.84 -15.41 24.51
N ARG A 214 12.21 -16.34 25.23
CA ARG A 214 11.38 -17.40 24.65
C ARG A 214 10.10 -16.86 24.01
N ILE A 215 9.45 -15.88 24.64
CA ILE A 215 8.16 -15.34 24.20
C ILE A 215 8.34 -14.43 22.98
N TYR A 216 9.30 -13.51 23.05
CA TYR A 216 9.49 -12.50 22.00
C TYR A 216 10.47 -12.93 20.91
N GLY A 217 11.24 -14.01 21.14
CA GLY A 217 12.30 -14.46 20.25
C GLY A 217 13.52 -13.55 20.36
N GLY A 218 14.67 -14.07 20.74
CA GLY A 218 15.89 -13.27 20.90
C GLY A 218 17.00 -14.09 21.55
N GLU A 219 17.98 -13.41 22.14
CA GLU A 219 19.06 -14.04 22.88
C GLU A 219 19.27 -13.39 24.25
N LEU A 220 19.79 -14.20 25.17
CA LEU A 220 20.17 -13.78 26.52
C LEU A 220 21.69 -13.66 26.58
N TYR A 221 22.17 -12.48 26.94
CA TYR A 221 23.59 -12.15 27.12
C TYR A 221 23.87 -11.97 28.62
N GLU A 222 24.57 -12.93 29.19
CA GLU A 222 24.89 -12.94 30.62
C GLU A 222 25.98 -11.92 30.95
N LEU A 223 25.66 -10.86 31.70
CA LEU A 223 26.60 -9.76 32.01
C LEU A 223 27.86 -10.22 32.75
N ASP A 224 27.75 -11.28 33.56
CA ASP A 224 28.88 -11.82 34.34
C ASP A 224 29.85 -12.65 33.48
N ALA A 225 29.48 -12.99 32.24
CA ALA A 225 30.31 -13.82 31.36
C ALA A 225 31.23 -12.96 30.47
N PRO A 226 32.53 -13.30 30.38
CA PRO A 226 33.56 -12.44 29.79
C PRO A 226 33.34 -12.12 28.30
N ASP A 227 32.68 -13.01 27.56
CA ASP A 227 32.46 -12.86 26.11
C ASP A 227 31.06 -12.34 25.74
N SER A 228 30.17 -12.13 26.71
CA SER A 228 28.76 -11.80 26.41
C SER A 228 28.61 -10.45 25.72
N VAL A 229 29.33 -9.42 26.17
CA VAL A 229 29.29 -8.09 25.56
C VAL A 229 29.84 -8.13 24.13
N SER A 230 30.95 -8.84 23.91
CA SER A 230 31.54 -9.00 22.58
C SER A 230 30.59 -9.75 21.63
N ARG A 231 29.89 -10.78 22.12
CA ARG A 231 28.86 -11.49 21.35
C ARG A 231 27.71 -10.55 20.97
N PHE A 232 27.17 -9.81 21.94
CA PHE A 232 26.12 -8.83 21.71
C PHE A 232 26.52 -7.79 20.65
N LEU A 233 27.71 -7.20 20.78
CA LEU A 233 28.23 -6.23 19.81
C LEU A 233 28.36 -6.82 18.40
N THR A 234 28.82 -8.07 18.31
CA THR A 234 28.92 -8.76 17.01
C THR A 234 27.54 -8.99 16.38
N ASP A 235 26.53 -9.30 17.21
CA ASP A 235 25.18 -9.57 16.72
C ASP A 235 24.47 -8.26 16.33
N LEU A 236 24.76 -7.18 17.05
CA LEU A 236 24.38 -5.83 16.66
C LEU A 236 25.05 -5.43 15.34
N GLU A 237 26.36 -5.60 15.18
CA GLU A 237 27.08 -5.34 13.92
C GLU A 237 26.50 -6.16 12.75
N TYR A 238 26.15 -7.42 13.00
CA TYR A 238 25.49 -8.25 12.01
C TYR A 238 24.11 -7.70 11.60
N PHE A 239 23.36 -7.13 12.54
CA PHE A 239 22.06 -6.51 12.26
C PHE A 239 22.14 -5.25 11.38
N HIS A 240 23.30 -4.59 11.35
CA HIS A 240 23.59 -3.46 10.46
C HIS A 240 23.82 -3.91 9.01
N LYS A 241 24.07 -5.20 8.75
CA LYS A 241 24.21 -5.69 7.38
C LYS A 241 22.85 -5.66 6.68
N HIS A 242 22.87 -5.30 5.40
CA HIS A 242 21.67 -5.39 4.57
C HIS A 242 21.17 -6.85 4.48
N PRO A 243 19.84 -7.06 4.44
CA PRO A 243 19.29 -8.38 4.18
C PRO A 243 19.82 -8.91 2.83
N ALA A 244 19.94 -10.23 2.73
CA ALA A 244 20.23 -10.88 1.47
C ALA A 244 19.03 -10.71 0.54
N LEU A 245 19.25 -10.09 -0.62
CA LEU A 245 18.25 -9.95 -1.67
C LEU A 245 18.36 -11.17 -2.59
N ILE A 246 17.26 -11.89 -2.68
CA ILE A 246 17.16 -13.10 -3.50
C ILE A 246 16.18 -12.81 -4.59
N GLN A 247 16.68 -12.83 -5.83
CA GLN A 247 15.89 -12.62 -7.02
C GLN A 247 15.79 -13.91 -7.82
N TYR A 248 14.58 -14.32 -8.16
CA TYR A 248 14.34 -15.44 -9.05
C TYR A 248 13.05 -15.25 -9.86
N ASP A 249 12.95 -15.94 -10.99
CA ASP A 249 11.74 -15.92 -11.81
C ASP A 249 10.85 -17.12 -11.48
N SER A 250 9.56 -16.89 -11.27
CA SER A 250 8.61 -17.94 -10.91
C SER A 250 8.48 -18.99 -12.03
N PRO A 251 8.60 -20.30 -11.72
CA PRO A 251 8.34 -21.38 -12.68
C PRO A 251 6.87 -21.47 -13.14
N PHE A 252 5.96 -20.69 -12.55
CA PHE A 252 4.55 -20.62 -12.94
C PHE A 252 4.22 -19.42 -13.83
N GLN A 253 5.22 -18.73 -14.39
CA GLN A 253 5.07 -17.53 -15.23
C GLN A 253 4.00 -17.63 -16.34
N ASP A 254 3.92 -18.76 -17.05
CA ASP A 254 3.12 -18.92 -18.28
C ASP A 254 1.76 -19.59 -18.06
N ASP A 255 1.54 -20.19 -16.89
CA ASP A 255 0.36 -20.99 -16.58
C ASP A 255 -0.28 -20.60 -15.25
N PHE A 256 0.10 -19.45 -14.68
CA PHE A 256 -0.43 -18.96 -13.42
C PHE A 256 -1.98 -18.84 -13.42
N TRP A 257 -2.63 -18.68 -14.56
CA TRP A 257 -4.10 -18.62 -14.61
C TRP A 257 -4.78 -20.00 -14.65
N LYS A 258 -4.03 -21.09 -14.86
CA LYS A 258 -4.61 -22.43 -15.11
C LYS A 258 -4.84 -23.28 -13.87
N GLY A 259 -4.16 -23.01 -12.75
CA GLY A 259 -4.19 -23.85 -11.55
C GLY A 259 -5.22 -23.42 -10.49
N GLU A 260 -5.71 -24.38 -9.70
CA GLU A 260 -6.50 -24.12 -8.49
C GLU A 260 -5.65 -23.41 -7.42
N GLY A 261 -6.22 -22.37 -6.79
CA GLY A 261 -5.59 -21.62 -5.71
C GLY A 261 -5.00 -20.28 -6.15
N ASP A 262 -5.28 -19.25 -5.35
CA ASP A 262 -4.87 -17.86 -5.58
C ASP A 262 -3.42 -17.55 -5.15
N PHE A 263 -2.82 -18.44 -4.37
CA PHE A 263 -1.54 -18.22 -3.70
C PHE A 263 -0.50 -19.24 -4.16
N LEU A 264 0.72 -18.77 -4.36
CA LEU A 264 1.89 -19.59 -4.55
C LEU A 264 2.58 -19.78 -3.20
N ARG A 265 2.92 -21.02 -2.89
CA ARG A 265 3.69 -21.35 -1.69
C ARG A 265 5.11 -21.72 -2.11
N GLY A 266 6.09 -20.95 -1.67
CA GLY A 266 7.49 -21.29 -1.85
C GLY A 266 8.03 -21.99 -0.60
N ASP A 267 8.64 -23.15 -0.79
CA ASP A 267 9.36 -23.90 0.22
C ASP A 267 10.86 -23.81 -0.06
N TRP A 268 11.60 -23.38 0.96
CA TRP A 268 13.06 -23.28 0.98
C TRP A 268 13.64 -24.43 1.75
N GLU A 269 14.64 -25.07 1.15
CA GLU A 269 15.45 -26.08 1.81
C GLU A 269 16.93 -25.72 1.64
N SER A 270 17.57 -25.34 2.76
CA SER A 270 19.02 -25.22 2.84
C SER A 270 19.65 -26.59 2.99
N SER A 271 20.82 -26.78 2.38
CA SER A 271 21.64 -28.00 2.51
C SER A 271 22.06 -28.31 3.96
N ARG A 272 22.00 -27.33 4.87
CA ARG A 272 22.32 -27.50 6.30
C ARG A 272 21.09 -27.63 7.20
N GLY A 273 19.91 -27.83 6.64
CA GLY A 273 18.69 -28.19 7.39
C GLY A 273 17.78 -27.02 7.76
N GLY A 274 18.06 -25.81 7.28
CA GLY A 274 17.13 -24.68 7.37
C GLY A 274 15.94 -24.88 6.42
N LYS A 275 14.73 -24.97 6.95
CA LYS A 275 13.50 -24.97 6.16
C LYS A 275 12.70 -23.70 6.45
N PHE A 276 12.19 -23.08 5.41
CA PHE A 276 11.32 -21.92 5.55
C PHE A 276 10.26 -21.93 4.44
N THR A 277 9.04 -21.53 4.78
CA THR A 277 7.91 -21.51 3.85
C THR A 277 7.33 -20.11 3.81
N TYR A 278 7.04 -19.63 2.61
CA TYR A 278 6.35 -18.35 2.37
C TYR A 278 5.23 -18.52 1.37
N ASN A 279 4.25 -17.63 1.46
CA ASN A 279 3.13 -17.57 0.54
C ASN A 279 3.06 -16.17 -0.07
N TYR A 280 2.79 -16.07 -1.36
CA TYR A 280 2.57 -14.79 -2.03
C TYR A 280 1.48 -14.89 -3.10
N LYS A 281 0.87 -13.75 -3.41
CA LYS A 281 -0.13 -13.61 -4.47
C LYS A 281 0.40 -12.62 -5.51
N PRO A 282 0.48 -12.98 -6.80
CA PRO A 282 0.93 -12.05 -7.83
C PRO A 282 -0.07 -10.89 -7.99
N GLY A 283 0.41 -9.73 -8.43
CA GLY A 283 -0.43 -8.53 -8.60
C GLY A 283 -1.44 -8.65 -9.75
N ALA A 284 -2.71 -8.31 -9.47
CA ALA A 284 -3.85 -8.48 -10.39
C ALA A 284 -3.69 -7.77 -11.76
N MET A 285 -3.08 -6.59 -11.78
CA MET A 285 -3.01 -5.75 -12.99
C MET A 285 -2.04 -6.30 -14.06
N LYS A 286 -1.01 -7.04 -13.66
CA LYS A 286 -0.03 -7.65 -14.57
C LYS A 286 -0.39 -9.09 -14.95
N GLN A 287 -1.19 -9.79 -14.14
CA GLN A 287 -1.80 -11.08 -14.48
C GLN A 287 -2.65 -10.99 -15.76
N LEU A 288 -3.42 -9.91 -15.92
CA LEU A 288 -4.25 -9.67 -17.11
C LEU A 288 -3.43 -9.63 -18.41
N ARG A 289 -2.28 -8.96 -18.44
CA ARG A 289 -1.43 -8.90 -19.64
C ARG A 289 -1.01 -10.30 -20.09
N PHE A 290 -0.59 -11.14 -19.15
CA PHE A 290 -0.13 -12.47 -19.47
C PHE A 290 -1.27 -13.42 -19.87
N VAL A 291 -2.47 -13.28 -19.28
CA VAL A 291 -3.67 -14.01 -19.75
C VAL A 291 -3.96 -13.68 -21.22
N PHE A 292 -3.94 -12.40 -21.60
CA PHE A 292 -4.18 -11.98 -22.99
C PHE A 292 -3.07 -12.33 -23.97
N LEU A 293 -1.81 -12.43 -23.51
CA LEU A 293 -0.66 -12.83 -24.32
C LEU A 293 -0.44 -14.35 -24.34
N SER A 294 -1.13 -15.11 -23.51
CA SER A 294 -1.00 -16.56 -23.47
C SER A 294 -1.49 -17.17 -24.79
N PRO A 295 -0.70 -18.03 -25.45
CA PRO A 295 -1.08 -18.63 -26.74
C PRO A 295 -2.44 -19.35 -26.66
N GLY A 296 -2.74 -19.96 -25.51
CA GLY A 296 -3.99 -20.70 -25.30
C GLY A 296 -5.26 -19.85 -25.24
N VAL A 297 -5.17 -18.55 -24.95
CA VAL A 297 -6.33 -17.63 -24.90
C VAL A 297 -6.34 -16.68 -26.09
N PHE A 298 -5.16 -16.22 -26.52
CA PHE A 298 -4.98 -15.31 -27.64
C PHE A 298 -5.37 -15.92 -29.00
N LEU A 299 -4.94 -17.16 -29.29
CA LEU A 299 -5.22 -17.82 -30.57
C LEU A 299 -6.72 -18.09 -30.79
N PRO A 300 -7.48 -18.65 -29.81
CA PRO A 300 -8.92 -18.85 -29.99
C PRO A 300 -9.70 -17.55 -30.12
N THR A 301 -9.33 -16.50 -29.36
CA THR A 301 -10.04 -15.22 -29.40
C THR A 301 -9.79 -14.46 -30.70
N ILE A 302 -8.56 -14.42 -31.20
CA ILE A 302 -8.25 -13.85 -32.52
C ILE A 302 -8.86 -14.70 -33.65
N GLY A 303 -8.80 -16.03 -33.55
CA GLY A 303 -9.45 -16.91 -34.51
C GLY A 303 -10.95 -16.67 -34.60
N PHE A 304 -11.62 -16.53 -33.45
CA PHE A 304 -13.04 -16.19 -33.39
C PHE A 304 -13.33 -14.80 -33.98
N LEU A 305 -12.53 -13.78 -33.64
CA LEU A 305 -12.67 -12.43 -34.21
C LEU A 305 -12.46 -12.43 -35.73
N LEU A 306 -11.46 -13.16 -36.23
CA LEU A 306 -11.21 -13.30 -37.67
C LEU A 306 -12.40 -13.96 -38.37
N ILE A 307 -12.95 -15.04 -37.81
CA ILE A 307 -14.17 -15.68 -38.34
C ILE A 307 -15.34 -14.71 -38.34
N LEU A 308 -15.54 -13.95 -37.26
CA LEU A 308 -16.62 -12.98 -37.14
C LEU A 308 -16.48 -11.84 -38.15
N THR A 309 -15.25 -11.35 -38.36
CA THR A 309 -14.95 -10.35 -39.39
C THR A 309 -15.16 -10.89 -40.80
N LEU A 310 -14.81 -12.16 -41.05
CA LEU A 310 -15.01 -12.82 -42.35
C LEU A 310 -16.50 -13.02 -42.64
N ILE A 311 -17.29 -13.42 -41.64
CA ILE A 311 -18.76 -13.52 -41.75
C ILE A 311 -19.36 -12.13 -42.01
N GLY A 312 -18.92 -11.12 -41.27
CA GLY A 312 -19.34 -9.73 -41.49
C GLY A 312 -19.03 -9.24 -42.91
N LEU A 313 -17.82 -9.55 -43.42
CA LEU A 313 -17.40 -9.21 -44.77
C LEU A 313 -18.22 -9.95 -45.84
N LEU A 314 -18.51 -11.24 -45.64
CA LEU A 314 -19.36 -12.03 -46.55
C LEU A 314 -20.79 -11.51 -46.60
N LEU A 315 -21.35 -11.08 -45.46
CA LEU A 315 -22.67 -10.46 -45.41
C LEU A 315 -22.70 -9.10 -46.10
N LEU A 316 -21.59 -8.35 -46.05
CA LEU A 316 -21.45 -7.07 -46.73
C LEU A 316 -21.35 -7.25 -48.26
N PHE A 317 -20.54 -8.20 -48.73
CA PHE A 317 -20.44 -8.53 -50.16
C PHE A 317 -21.70 -9.17 -50.74
N LYS A 318 -22.48 -9.89 -49.93
CA LYS A 318 -23.78 -10.42 -50.38
C LYS A 318 -24.80 -9.30 -50.65
N ARG A 319 -24.62 -8.13 -50.03
CA ARG A 319 -25.50 -6.95 -50.17
C ARG A 319 -25.20 -6.10 -51.41
N GLU A 320 -24.02 -6.22 -52.00
CA GLU A 320 -23.62 -5.52 -53.23
C GLU A 320 -24.08 -6.23 -54.53
N LYS A 321 -24.74 -7.39 -54.42
CA LYS A 321 -25.12 -8.23 -55.57
C LYS A 321 -26.61 -8.15 -55.98
N GLU A 322 -27.31 -7.09 -55.59
CA GLU A 322 -28.62 -6.76 -56.18
C GLU A 322 -28.43 -5.68 -57.26
N PRO A 323 -28.92 -5.86 -58.50
CA PRO A 323 -28.66 -4.92 -59.59
C PRO A 323 -29.55 -3.68 -59.51
N GLU A 324 -28.93 -2.52 -59.78
CA GLU A 324 -29.55 -1.20 -59.94
C GLU A 324 -30.50 -1.16 -61.15
N GLU A 325 -31.73 -0.67 -60.97
CA GLU A 325 -32.51 -0.04 -62.03
C GLU A 325 -33.13 1.29 -61.57
N ALA A 326 -32.60 2.36 -62.18
CA ALA A 326 -33.24 3.61 -62.63
C ALA A 326 -33.64 4.75 -61.65
N LEU A 327 -32.93 5.88 -61.87
CA LEU A 327 -33.35 7.30 -61.90
C LEU A 327 -33.11 8.21 -60.66
N SER A 328 -32.30 9.24 -60.95
CA SER A 328 -31.86 10.42 -60.17
C SER A 328 -32.93 11.55 -60.04
N PRO A 329 -32.65 12.67 -59.34
CA PRO A 329 -32.29 12.80 -57.94
C PRO A 329 -33.15 13.85 -57.20
N SER A 330 -32.91 13.95 -55.90
CA SER A 330 -33.11 15.10 -54.99
C SER A 330 -34.38 15.16 -54.13
N ASN A 331 -34.11 15.30 -52.83
CA ASN A 331 -34.98 15.62 -51.71
C ASN A 331 -35.86 14.48 -51.16
N GLY A 332 -35.34 13.72 -50.19
CA GLY A 332 -36.20 12.86 -49.37
C GLY A 332 -35.52 11.93 -48.34
N GLU A 333 -34.23 11.63 -48.46
CA GLU A 333 -33.62 10.60 -47.59
C GLU A 333 -33.16 11.08 -46.20
N ALA A 334 -32.99 12.39 -46.02
CA ALA A 334 -32.68 12.97 -44.71
C ALA A 334 -33.90 12.92 -43.75
N GLU A 335 -35.13 12.96 -44.28
CA GLU A 335 -36.36 12.93 -43.47
C GLU A 335 -36.69 11.52 -42.97
N ARG A 336 -36.43 10.46 -43.75
CA ARG A 336 -36.77 9.08 -43.34
C ARG A 336 -35.89 8.53 -42.22
N ARG A 337 -34.63 8.97 -42.11
CA ARG A 337 -33.75 8.60 -40.99
C ARG A 337 -34.09 9.29 -39.67
N PHE A 338 -34.81 10.41 -39.71
CA PHE A 338 -35.32 11.08 -38.51
C PHE A 338 -36.57 10.40 -37.94
N HIS A 339 -37.41 9.78 -38.79
CA HIS A 339 -38.63 9.12 -38.32
C HIS A 339 -38.41 7.78 -37.61
N ALA A 340 -37.38 6.99 -37.99
CA ALA A 340 -37.11 5.69 -37.35
C ALA A 340 -36.58 5.78 -35.90
N ARG A 341 -36.00 6.91 -35.47
CA ARG A 341 -35.52 7.11 -34.09
C ARG A 341 -36.58 7.68 -33.14
N GLY A 342 -37.66 8.26 -33.67
CA GLY A 342 -38.79 8.74 -32.88
C GLY A 342 -39.65 7.58 -32.37
N GLU A 343 -39.89 6.59 -33.23
CA GLU A 343 -40.78 5.46 -32.93
C GLU A 343 -40.19 4.51 -31.87
N GLU A 344 -38.87 4.28 -31.81
CA GLU A 344 -38.27 3.45 -30.76
C GLU A 344 -38.38 4.08 -29.36
N ARG A 345 -38.33 5.42 -29.26
CA ARG A 345 -38.55 6.15 -28.00
C ARG A 345 -40.00 6.10 -27.56
N GLU A 346 -40.94 6.24 -28.49
CA GLU A 346 -42.37 6.10 -28.19
C GLU A 346 -42.75 4.66 -27.81
N VAL A 347 -42.11 3.64 -28.39
CA VAL A 347 -42.34 2.23 -28.04
C VAL A 347 -41.82 1.92 -26.63
N TYR A 348 -40.64 2.45 -26.25
CA TYR A 348 -40.12 2.33 -24.87
C TYR A 348 -41.03 3.05 -23.86
N GLN A 349 -41.57 4.21 -24.24
CA GLN A 349 -42.47 5.01 -23.40
C GLN A 349 -43.90 4.44 -23.33
N ARG A 350 -44.34 3.65 -24.31
CA ARG A 350 -45.59 2.85 -24.24
C ARG A 350 -45.42 1.53 -23.48
N MET A 351 -44.24 0.92 -23.50
CA MET A 351 -43.95 -0.33 -22.79
C MET A 351 -43.67 -0.14 -21.30
N TYR A 352 -43.18 1.04 -20.90
CA TYR A 352 -42.80 1.35 -19.51
C TYR A 352 -43.41 2.67 -18.98
N GLY A 353 -44.36 3.27 -19.70
CA GLY A 353 -45.03 4.50 -19.30
C GLY A 353 -46.19 4.24 -18.34
N ASP A 354 -46.23 5.05 -17.28
CA ASP A 354 -47.30 5.18 -16.28
C ASP A 354 -47.36 4.21 -15.09
N GLN A 355 -46.24 3.61 -14.70
CA GLN A 355 -46.07 3.16 -13.32
C GLN A 355 -44.64 3.38 -12.86
N PHE A 356 -44.37 4.47 -12.14
CA PHE A 356 -43.43 4.54 -10.99
C PHE A 356 -43.39 5.98 -10.44
N HIS A 357 -44.51 6.43 -9.90
CA HIS A 357 -44.43 7.17 -8.64
C HIS A 357 -44.72 6.16 -7.53
N THR A 358 -43.79 6.05 -6.59
CA THR A 358 -43.84 5.24 -5.35
C THR A 358 -43.44 3.78 -5.50
N SER A 359 -42.19 3.46 -5.18
CA SER A 359 -41.80 2.11 -4.72
C SER A 359 -40.99 2.22 -3.41
N PRO A 360 -41.25 1.34 -2.43
CA PRO A 360 -41.14 1.61 -1.00
C PRO A 360 -39.83 1.09 -0.38
N TYR A 361 -38.73 1.17 -1.12
CA TYR A 361 -37.39 0.85 -0.62
C TYR A 361 -36.59 2.09 -0.21
N ALA A 362 -37.30 3.14 0.22
CA ALA A 362 -36.75 4.09 1.17
C ALA A 362 -36.63 3.36 2.52
N ASN A 363 -35.49 2.70 2.74
CA ASN A 363 -35.15 2.22 4.07
C ASN A 363 -34.68 3.42 4.92
N PRO A 364 -35.20 3.66 6.14
CA PRO A 364 -34.84 4.82 6.97
C PRO A 364 -33.51 4.68 7.73
N GLU A 365 -32.75 3.61 7.55
CA GLU A 365 -31.47 3.41 8.24
C GLU A 365 -30.29 3.50 7.27
N GLY A 366 -29.36 4.40 7.59
CA GLY A 366 -28.30 4.84 6.72
C GLY A 366 -27.33 3.74 6.30
N VAL A 367 -27.11 3.67 4.99
CA VAL A 367 -25.83 3.25 4.42
C VAL A 367 -25.30 4.44 3.63
N TYR A 368 -24.40 5.19 4.24
CA TYR A 368 -23.55 6.11 3.49
C TYR A 368 -22.67 5.27 2.57
N VAL A 369 -23.09 5.07 1.32
CA VAL A 369 -22.15 4.72 0.26
C VAL A 369 -21.29 5.97 0.10
N ALA A 370 -20.16 5.99 0.80
CA ALA A 370 -19.08 6.92 0.52
C ALA A 370 -18.74 6.73 -0.97
N ARG A 371 -19.31 7.61 -1.82
CA ARG A 371 -19.04 7.65 -3.25
C ARG A 371 -17.53 7.81 -3.35
N SER A 372 -16.85 6.74 -3.73
CA SER A 372 -15.42 6.76 -4.05
C SER A 372 -15.18 7.94 -4.99
N LEU A 373 -14.20 8.75 -4.63
CA LEU A 373 -13.84 9.92 -5.41
C LEU A 373 -13.43 9.41 -6.80
N PRO A 374 -14.10 9.83 -7.89
CA PRO A 374 -13.74 9.39 -9.23
C PRO A 374 -12.49 10.12 -9.76
N VAL A 375 -11.73 10.72 -8.85
CA VAL A 375 -10.48 11.45 -9.05
C VAL A 375 -9.37 10.55 -8.49
N ASN A 376 -8.17 10.62 -9.06
CA ASN A 376 -7.02 9.94 -8.49
C ASN A 376 -6.84 10.34 -7.01
N GLU A 377 -6.89 9.38 -6.08
CA GLU A 377 -6.93 9.65 -4.64
C GLU A 377 -5.71 10.45 -4.15
N SER A 378 -4.53 10.19 -4.72
CA SER A 378 -3.32 10.95 -4.37
C SER A 378 -3.37 12.40 -4.85
N GLU A 379 -3.96 12.65 -6.01
CA GLU A 379 -4.16 14.00 -6.58
C GLU A 379 -5.25 14.75 -5.82
N PHE A 380 -6.29 14.04 -5.37
CA PHE A 380 -7.36 14.64 -4.58
C PHE A 380 -6.90 15.00 -3.16
N GLU A 381 -6.11 14.15 -2.49
CA GLU A 381 -5.65 14.45 -1.12
C GLU A 381 -4.54 15.51 -1.07
N ALA A 382 -3.74 15.65 -2.13
CA ALA A 382 -2.72 16.71 -2.25
C ALA A 382 -3.29 18.07 -2.70
N ALA A 383 -4.54 18.12 -3.18
CA ALA A 383 -5.11 19.34 -3.74
C ALA A 383 -5.52 20.37 -2.67
N GLU A 384 -5.32 21.64 -3.01
CA GLU A 384 -5.70 22.80 -2.19
C GLU A 384 -7.22 22.89 -2.00
N ALA A 385 -7.62 23.32 -0.81
CA ALA A 385 -9.03 23.52 -0.46
C ALA A 385 -9.40 25.00 -0.63
N TYR A 386 -10.51 25.27 -1.32
CA TYR A 386 -11.02 26.60 -1.59
C TYR A 386 -12.46 26.75 -1.10
N ASP A 387 -12.79 27.90 -0.54
CA ASP A 387 -14.13 28.17 -0.03
C ASP A 387 -15.04 28.73 -1.12
N LEU A 388 -14.50 29.61 -1.96
CA LEU A 388 -15.23 30.25 -3.05
C LEU A 388 -14.53 30.03 -4.38
N ALA A 389 -15.31 29.86 -5.44
CA ALA A 389 -14.78 29.77 -6.80
C ALA A 389 -15.63 30.56 -7.79
N THR A 390 -14.99 31.10 -8.82
CA THR A 390 -15.61 31.87 -9.91
C THR A 390 -14.99 31.47 -11.24
N LEU A 391 -15.82 31.27 -12.26
CA LEU A 391 -15.37 31.10 -13.64
C LEU A 391 -15.37 32.46 -14.34
N ILE A 392 -14.25 32.81 -14.95
CA ILE A 392 -14.12 34.04 -15.75
C ILE A 392 -14.00 33.63 -17.21
N GLN A 393 -14.94 34.04 -18.06
CA GLN A 393 -14.86 33.75 -19.49
C GLN A 393 -13.72 34.57 -20.13
N LYS A 394 -12.66 33.90 -20.59
CA LYS A 394 -11.52 34.51 -21.28
C LYS A 394 -11.80 34.66 -22.78
N GLU A 395 -12.33 33.61 -23.40
CA GLU A 395 -12.64 33.57 -24.83
C GLU A 395 -14.06 33.05 -25.06
N GLY A 396 -14.78 33.62 -26.04
CA GLY A 396 -16.16 33.27 -26.37
C GLY A 396 -17.02 34.50 -26.67
N ARG A 397 -18.35 34.32 -26.74
CA ARG A 397 -19.27 35.42 -27.13
C ARG A 397 -19.35 36.58 -26.12
N THR A 398 -19.02 36.34 -24.85
CA THR A 398 -19.06 37.37 -23.78
C THR A 398 -17.78 37.36 -22.93
N PRO A 399 -16.63 37.81 -23.47
CA PRO A 399 -15.38 37.87 -22.71
C PRO A 399 -15.50 38.75 -21.46
N GLY A 400 -14.88 38.34 -20.36
CA GLY A 400 -14.91 39.03 -19.06
C GLY A 400 -16.10 38.69 -18.16
N LYS A 401 -17.09 37.91 -18.63
CA LYS A 401 -18.23 37.48 -17.80
C LYS A 401 -17.75 36.59 -16.66
N GLN A 402 -18.09 36.98 -15.43
CA GLN A 402 -17.77 36.23 -14.22
C GLN A 402 -18.99 35.45 -13.73
N VAL A 403 -18.82 34.16 -13.48
CA VAL A 403 -19.89 33.26 -13.03
C VAL A 403 -19.47 32.59 -11.73
N PRO A 404 -20.04 32.98 -10.57
CA PRO A 404 -19.68 32.39 -9.29
C PRO A 404 -20.25 30.97 -9.15
N ILE A 405 -19.41 30.03 -8.70
CA ILE A 405 -19.79 28.65 -8.40
C ILE A 405 -20.35 28.60 -6.98
N ARG A 406 -21.67 28.72 -6.86
CA ARG A 406 -22.36 28.75 -5.55
C ARG A 406 -22.96 27.41 -5.13
N LYS A 407 -23.26 26.54 -6.09
CA LYS A 407 -23.90 25.24 -5.83
C LYS A 407 -22.83 24.17 -5.58
N ALA A 408 -23.19 23.15 -4.80
CA ALA A 408 -22.33 21.98 -4.60
C ALA A 408 -22.02 21.24 -5.92
N GLU A 409 -22.91 21.38 -6.91
CA GLU A 409 -22.73 20.92 -8.28
C GLU A 409 -23.18 22.04 -9.22
N THR A 410 -22.32 22.43 -10.16
CA THR A 410 -22.58 23.47 -11.16
C THR A 410 -22.33 22.88 -12.54
N THR A 411 -23.34 22.94 -13.41
CA THR A 411 -23.32 22.37 -14.76
C THR A 411 -23.00 23.43 -15.82
N LEU A 412 -22.25 23.04 -16.86
CA LEU A 412 -21.81 23.88 -17.97
C LEU A 412 -22.31 23.26 -19.27
N GLY A 413 -22.96 24.06 -20.13
CA GLY A 413 -23.47 23.55 -21.41
C GLY A 413 -24.30 24.58 -22.17
N ALA A 414 -24.71 24.22 -23.39
CA ALA A 414 -25.55 25.08 -24.24
C ALA A 414 -27.07 24.91 -24.00
N GLY A 415 -27.47 23.97 -23.14
CA GLY A 415 -28.88 23.72 -22.82
C GLY A 415 -29.40 24.62 -21.71
N GLU A 416 -30.71 24.91 -21.73
CA GLU A 416 -31.38 25.78 -20.76
C GLU A 416 -31.34 25.26 -19.31
N PHE A 417 -31.11 23.96 -19.14
CA PHE A 417 -30.96 23.32 -17.83
C PHE A 417 -29.53 23.40 -17.26
N SER A 418 -28.58 24.00 -17.98
CA SER A 418 -27.22 24.23 -17.47
C SER A 418 -27.17 25.47 -16.58
N ASP A 419 -26.50 25.35 -15.43
CA ASP A 419 -26.30 26.47 -14.51
C ASP A 419 -25.46 27.59 -15.15
N VAL A 420 -24.49 27.20 -15.97
CA VAL A 420 -23.66 28.10 -16.76
C VAL A 420 -23.97 27.85 -18.23
N LEU A 421 -24.80 28.75 -18.78
CA LEU A 421 -25.15 28.73 -20.20
C LEU A 421 -23.96 29.19 -21.04
N VAL A 422 -23.47 28.30 -21.90
CA VAL A 422 -22.36 28.52 -22.83
C VAL A 422 -22.93 28.66 -24.24
N ALA A 423 -22.91 29.87 -24.79
CA ALA A 423 -23.44 30.16 -26.12
C ALA A 423 -22.43 29.82 -27.24
N ASP A 424 -22.16 28.53 -27.42
CA ASP A 424 -21.23 28.01 -28.42
C ASP A 424 -21.86 26.79 -29.13
N PRO A 425 -21.92 26.76 -30.48
CA PRO A 425 -22.51 25.65 -31.23
C PRO A 425 -21.78 24.32 -31.05
N ASN A 426 -20.51 24.33 -30.65
CA ASN A 426 -19.72 23.11 -30.42
C ASN A 426 -19.86 22.56 -28.99
N VAL A 427 -20.71 23.18 -28.16
CA VAL A 427 -20.91 22.77 -26.77
C VAL A 427 -22.23 22.01 -26.64
N SER A 428 -22.17 20.74 -26.22
CA SER A 428 -23.34 19.92 -25.91
C SER A 428 -24.27 20.55 -24.85
N LYS A 429 -25.54 20.13 -24.82
CA LYS A 429 -26.56 20.68 -23.91
C LYS A 429 -26.18 20.58 -22.43
N LEU A 430 -25.60 19.45 -22.03
CA LEU A 430 -24.95 19.21 -20.75
C LEU A 430 -23.53 18.74 -21.08
N HIS A 431 -22.54 19.64 -21.01
CA HIS A 431 -21.20 19.38 -21.54
C HIS A 431 -20.24 18.94 -20.44
N ALA A 432 -20.20 19.71 -19.35
CA ALA A 432 -19.33 19.46 -18.22
C ALA A 432 -20.03 19.82 -16.91
N ARG A 433 -19.49 19.36 -15.78
CA ARG A 433 -19.90 19.83 -14.46
C ARG A 433 -18.71 20.00 -13.54
N ILE A 434 -18.84 20.93 -12.61
CA ILE A 434 -17.90 21.15 -11.52
C ILE A 434 -18.61 20.79 -10.21
N ARG A 435 -18.00 19.92 -9.41
CA ARG A 435 -18.51 19.55 -8.08
C ARG A 435 -17.55 19.98 -6.99
N LYS A 436 -18.09 20.55 -5.90
CA LYS A 436 -17.35 20.85 -4.68
C LYS A 436 -17.41 19.63 -3.75
N ILE A 437 -16.27 19.01 -3.46
CA ILE A 437 -16.15 17.83 -2.60
C ILE A 437 -15.05 18.10 -1.57
N LYS A 438 -15.35 18.06 -0.26
CA LYS A 438 -14.40 18.39 0.82
C LYS A 438 -13.62 19.71 0.55
N ASN A 439 -14.33 20.77 0.15
CA ASN A 439 -13.75 22.07 -0.25
C ASN A 439 -12.78 22.04 -1.46
N ARG A 440 -12.74 20.95 -2.23
CA ARG A 440 -11.98 20.87 -3.49
C ARG A 440 -12.94 20.89 -4.67
N PHE A 441 -12.56 21.55 -5.76
CA PHE A 441 -13.39 21.64 -6.96
C PHE A 441 -12.93 20.62 -8.00
N VAL A 442 -13.85 19.79 -8.49
CA VAL A 442 -13.54 18.72 -9.42
C VAL A 442 -14.36 18.89 -10.69
N LEU A 443 -13.67 18.91 -11.84
CA LEU A 443 -14.23 18.99 -13.18
C LEU A 443 -14.52 17.59 -13.74
N TYR A 444 -15.70 17.45 -14.33
CA TYR A 444 -16.17 16.23 -15.01
C TYR A 444 -16.63 16.58 -16.42
N ASP A 445 -16.22 15.77 -17.39
CA ASP A 445 -16.87 15.75 -18.70
C ASP A 445 -18.14 14.89 -18.63
N LEU A 446 -19.23 15.35 -19.24
CA LEU A 446 -20.52 14.65 -19.26
C LEU A 446 -20.76 13.94 -20.60
N ILE A 447 -19.72 13.30 -21.16
CA ILE A 447 -19.75 12.63 -22.47
C ILE A 447 -20.12 13.64 -23.56
N SER A 448 -19.38 14.75 -23.58
CA SER A 448 -19.62 15.81 -24.54
C SER A 448 -19.08 15.45 -25.94
N ASP A 449 -19.73 15.98 -26.99
CA ASP A 449 -19.40 15.63 -28.37
C ASP A 449 -18.00 16.13 -28.78
N ALA A 450 -17.64 17.35 -28.36
CA ALA A 450 -16.33 17.95 -28.61
C ALA A 450 -15.27 17.61 -27.55
N GLY A 451 -15.70 17.22 -26.35
CA GLY A 451 -14.84 16.98 -25.19
C GLY A 451 -14.51 18.25 -24.40
N THR A 452 -14.30 18.07 -23.10
CA THR A 452 -13.79 19.11 -22.18
C THR A 452 -12.25 19.10 -22.14
N TYR A 453 -11.61 20.27 -22.14
CA TYR A 453 -10.16 20.41 -22.03
C TYR A 453 -9.78 21.23 -20.79
N LEU A 454 -8.70 20.84 -20.10
CA LEU A 454 -8.12 21.52 -18.95
C LEU A 454 -6.65 21.84 -19.28
N ASN A 455 -6.28 23.13 -19.27
CA ASN A 455 -4.94 23.62 -19.64
C ASN A 455 -4.43 23.03 -20.97
N GLY A 456 -5.31 22.97 -21.97
CA GLY A 456 -5.03 22.42 -23.30
C GLY A 456 -5.02 20.89 -23.40
N LYS A 457 -5.22 20.15 -22.30
CA LYS A 457 -5.26 18.68 -22.29
C LYS A 457 -6.71 18.18 -22.16
N LYS A 458 -7.10 17.20 -22.99
CA LYS A 458 -8.46 16.63 -22.95
C LYS A 458 -8.71 15.89 -21.63
N VAL A 459 -9.83 16.18 -20.98
CA VAL A 459 -10.26 15.57 -19.72
C VAL A 459 -10.92 14.23 -20.01
N LEU A 460 -10.18 13.13 -19.81
CA LEU A 460 -10.69 11.76 -19.99
C LEU A 460 -11.21 11.12 -18.69
N ARG A 461 -10.85 11.70 -17.54
CA ARG A 461 -11.28 11.31 -16.19
C ARG A 461 -11.45 12.58 -15.36
N PRO A 462 -12.27 12.57 -14.30
CA PRO A 462 -12.44 13.74 -13.43
C PRO A 462 -11.11 14.28 -12.90
N ARG A 463 -10.97 15.61 -12.91
CA ARG A 463 -9.74 16.33 -12.52
C ARG A 463 -10.02 17.35 -11.44
N VAL A 464 -9.10 17.50 -10.49
CA VAL A 464 -9.16 18.61 -9.54
C VAL A 464 -8.76 19.90 -10.25
N LEU A 465 -9.44 21.00 -9.89
CA LEU A 465 -9.15 22.33 -10.39
C LEU A 465 -8.30 23.11 -9.37
N TYR A 466 -7.29 23.80 -9.86
CA TYR A 466 -6.43 24.72 -9.13
C TYR A 466 -6.69 26.15 -9.57
N ASP A 467 -6.38 27.12 -8.70
CA ASP A 467 -6.49 28.53 -9.06
C ASP A 467 -5.71 28.85 -10.35
N PHE A 468 -6.33 29.64 -11.24
CA PHE A 468 -5.89 29.97 -12.59
C PHE A 468 -5.97 28.87 -13.66
N ASP A 469 -6.56 27.71 -13.38
CA ASP A 469 -6.76 26.68 -14.42
C ASP A 469 -7.65 27.17 -15.57
N GLU A 470 -7.27 26.84 -16.81
CA GLU A 470 -8.04 27.13 -18.02
C GLU A 470 -8.89 25.93 -18.44
N ILE A 471 -10.21 26.13 -18.50
CA ILE A 471 -11.20 25.14 -18.92
C ILE A 471 -11.74 25.53 -20.29
N SER A 472 -11.51 24.71 -21.31
CA SER A 472 -11.98 24.96 -22.67
C SER A 472 -13.12 24.00 -23.04
N LEU A 473 -14.22 24.57 -23.51
CA LEU A 473 -15.42 23.88 -24.00
C LEU A 473 -15.70 24.39 -25.42
N GLY A 474 -15.44 23.57 -26.44
CA GLY A 474 -15.55 24.02 -27.83
C GLY A 474 -14.59 25.17 -28.15
N LYS A 475 -15.11 26.35 -28.53
CA LYS A 475 -14.34 27.59 -28.76
C LYS A 475 -14.38 28.54 -27.56
N THR A 476 -15.05 28.16 -26.47
CA THR A 476 -15.17 28.98 -25.27
C THR A 476 -14.13 28.56 -24.24
N VAL A 477 -13.41 29.52 -23.67
CA VAL A 477 -12.39 29.28 -22.63
C VAL A 477 -12.77 30.04 -21.36
N PHE A 478 -12.77 29.33 -20.23
CA PHE A 478 -12.97 29.87 -18.89
C PHE A 478 -11.67 29.76 -18.09
N VAL A 479 -11.38 30.76 -17.26
CA VAL A 479 -10.34 30.70 -16.24
C VAL A 479 -11.02 30.47 -14.90
N PHE A 480 -10.61 29.42 -14.20
CA PHE A 480 -11.07 29.11 -12.86
C PHE A 480 -10.30 29.95 -11.84
N ARG A 481 -11.02 30.70 -11.01
CA ARG A 481 -10.46 31.52 -9.94
C ARG A 481 -11.01 31.05 -8.61
N ALA A 482 -10.13 30.68 -7.68
CA ALA A 482 -10.52 30.19 -6.36
C ALA A 482 -9.93 31.06 -5.24
N ARG A 483 -10.63 31.12 -4.11
CA ARG A 483 -10.25 31.90 -2.92
C ARG A 483 -10.54 31.15 -1.64
#